data_AF-A0A2Z4W7U5-F1
#
_entry.id   AF-A0A2Z4W7U5-F1
#
_cell.length_a   1.000
_cell.length_b   1.000
_cell.length_c   1.000
_cell.angle_alpha   90.00
_cell.angle_beta   90.00
_cell.angle_gamma   90.00
#
_symmetry.space_group_name_H-M   'P 1'
#
loop_
_entity.id
_entity.type
_entity.pdbx_description
1 polymer ?
#
loop_
_entity_poly.entity_id
_entity_poly.type
_entity_poly.pdbx_seq_one_letter_code
_entity_poly.pdbx_strand_id
1 'polypeptide(L)'
;MVKYHVLGGDFMIFTKNQMKVIYCKTVGKKFIKGVDNSGKSISAIARALVLKNKYSLYDEDRILYLNCNKNEEIKKEYNIEAMISNIQKENIFKNISIFSLMNKDIEFFNLKEFVYETYNKLRNLNKIENKKIIEDTDKDRVVQEILKNLSNDYKNIKFIRLADISFIEEEIYWIKNMGFTCKEEYFTCKRSGKNAKKYRLNKGSKAREIIYKILERYNEIIQQEGYIDYEDMIYFIINSQYKFYVHIIVDYCEQLSLLELKLVNSIVNKKNYSDEIYIMHNLSDIPYSCMMQGKRVTLKNLGKITRRFNFKEEIEVKKNKNIKQSKINLMERFEFVDIKHRKEFEFMRDYANIDDIIVMNGGEEEEYAREELRDIPVYSNIAAGQPIMISSEQEGKFYLPKYWFKGQKECFILKVKGDSMINANINNGDYVVIRKQSIAENKDIVAVELDGSATLKRLYIDKQRVQLLPENNKYNPININEEDCISILGVALGVIKFK
;
A
#
# COMPACT_ATOMS: atom_id res chain seq x y z
N MET A 1 -13.16 -17.93 9.01
CA MET A 1 -13.52 -17.08 10.17
C MET A 1 -12.24 -16.54 10.79
N VAL A 2 -12.21 -15.26 11.12
CA VAL A 2 -11.02 -14.47 11.47
C VAL A 2 -10.88 -14.38 12.99
N LYS A 3 -9.68 -14.58 13.54
CA LYS A 3 -9.32 -14.16 14.92
C LYS A 3 -7.87 -13.68 14.96
N TYR A 4 -7.64 -12.64 15.74
CA TYR A 4 -6.42 -11.84 15.82
C TYR A 4 -5.84 -11.81 17.24
N HIS A 5 -4.54 -11.56 17.37
CA HIS A 5 -3.91 -11.04 18.59
C HIS A 5 -2.81 -10.03 18.23
N VAL A 6 -2.75 -8.90 18.97
CA VAL A 6 -1.59 -8.02 19.05
C VAL A 6 -1.40 -7.59 20.51
N LEU A 7 -0.12 -7.58 20.93
CA LEU A 7 0.50 -7.22 22.21
C LEU A 7 0.51 -8.30 23.30
N GLY A 8 1.62 -9.04 23.30
CA GLY A 8 2.06 -9.96 24.35
C GLY A 8 2.65 -11.23 23.75
N GLY A 9 3.95 -11.23 23.46
CA GLY A 9 4.71 -12.48 23.24
C GLY A 9 4.70 -13.10 21.85
N ASP A 10 3.57 -13.26 21.14
CA ASP A 10 3.51 -14.21 20.01
C ASP A 10 2.79 -13.71 18.73
N PHE A 11 3.35 -14.07 17.56
CA PHE A 11 2.95 -14.01 16.13
C PHE A 11 1.81 -13.05 15.66
N MET A 12 2.09 -12.25 14.62
CA MET A 12 1.25 -11.21 14.02
C MET A 12 0.68 -11.61 12.62
N ILE A 13 -0.46 -12.28 12.58
CA ILE A 13 -1.05 -12.75 11.31
C ILE A 13 -1.75 -11.63 10.53
N PHE A 14 -1.30 -11.38 9.28
CA PHE A 14 -1.94 -10.44 8.35
C PHE A 14 -3.14 -11.04 7.60
N THR A 15 -4.21 -10.26 7.40
CA THR A 15 -5.34 -10.68 6.56
C THR A 15 -5.03 -10.61 5.07
N LYS A 16 -5.86 -11.28 4.25
CA LYS A 16 -5.81 -11.19 2.78
C LYS A 16 -5.86 -9.75 2.26
N ASN A 17 -6.59 -8.84 2.91
CA ASN A 17 -6.64 -7.44 2.48
C ASN A 17 -5.38 -6.65 2.88
N GLN A 18 -4.78 -6.98 4.02
CA GLN A 18 -3.50 -6.43 4.45
C GLN A 18 -2.36 -6.91 3.54
N MET A 19 -2.34 -8.20 3.18
CA MET A 19 -1.36 -8.77 2.24
C MET A 19 -1.45 -8.13 0.84
N LYS A 20 -2.64 -7.73 0.39
CA LYS A 20 -2.78 -6.95 -0.86
C LYS A 20 -2.09 -5.59 -0.82
N VAL A 21 -1.98 -4.96 0.35
CA VAL A 21 -1.23 -3.71 0.54
C VAL A 21 0.26 -4.02 0.54
N ILE A 22 0.69 -4.99 1.36
CA ILE A 22 2.09 -5.37 1.56
C ILE A 22 2.77 -5.79 0.25
N TYR A 23 2.12 -6.64 -0.53
CA TYR A 23 2.66 -7.18 -1.79
C TYR A 23 2.10 -6.50 -3.05
N CYS A 24 1.60 -5.27 -2.90
CA CYS A 24 1.07 -4.53 -4.04
C CYS A 24 2.15 -4.31 -5.13
N LYS A 25 1.91 -4.79 -6.35
CA LYS A 25 2.85 -4.59 -7.49
C LYS A 25 2.75 -3.20 -8.11
N THR A 26 1.61 -2.53 -8.01
CA THR A 26 1.40 -1.22 -8.65
C THR A 26 2.08 -0.11 -7.85
N VAL A 27 2.87 0.73 -8.51
CA VAL A 27 3.63 1.83 -7.92
C VAL A 27 2.81 3.13 -7.88
N GLY A 28 3.17 4.06 -6.99
CA GLY A 28 2.64 5.42 -6.93
C GLY A 28 1.66 5.62 -5.78
N LYS A 29 0.77 6.63 -5.92
CA LYS A 29 -0.15 7.05 -4.87
C LYS A 29 -1.18 5.98 -4.54
N LYS A 30 -1.16 5.50 -3.30
CA LYS A 30 -2.10 4.54 -2.72
C LYS A 30 -2.89 5.21 -1.62
N PHE A 31 -4.17 4.85 -1.51
CA PHE A 31 -5.04 5.35 -0.47
C PHE A 31 -5.68 4.19 0.29
N ILE A 32 -5.49 4.16 1.60
CA ILE A 32 -6.01 3.13 2.50
C ILE A 32 -7.06 3.80 3.40
N LYS A 33 -8.26 3.23 3.44
CA LYS A 33 -9.30 3.61 4.39
C LYS A 33 -9.93 2.37 4.99
N GLY A 34 -10.66 2.52 6.08
CA GLY A 34 -11.40 1.42 6.67
C GLY A 34 -11.83 1.70 8.10
N VAL A 35 -12.49 0.72 8.71
CA VAL A 35 -12.89 0.76 10.12
C VAL A 35 -11.68 0.88 11.04
N ASP A 36 -11.88 1.39 12.25
CA ASP A 36 -10.82 1.53 13.24
C ASP A 36 -10.29 0.15 13.65
N ASN A 37 -9.05 0.11 14.14
CA ASN A 37 -8.37 -1.14 14.47
C ASN A 37 -8.30 -2.18 13.34
N SER A 38 -8.48 -1.84 12.06
CA SER A 38 -8.38 -2.83 10.98
C SER A 38 -6.94 -3.17 10.54
N GLY A 39 -5.92 -2.62 11.22
CA GLY A 39 -4.51 -2.83 10.90
C GLY A 39 -4.02 -2.07 9.66
N LYS A 40 -4.61 -0.90 9.38
CA LYS A 40 -4.25 -0.02 8.24
C LYS A 40 -2.78 0.42 8.32
N SER A 41 -2.39 1.04 9.43
CA SER A 41 -1.01 1.50 9.73
C SER A 41 -0.01 0.34 9.68
N ILE A 42 -0.33 -0.76 10.36
CA ILE A 42 0.46 -2.00 10.38
C ILE A 42 0.74 -2.53 8.97
N SER A 43 -0.26 -2.55 8.09
CA SER A 43 -0.10 -3.00 6.70
C SER A 43 0.82 -2.09 5.88
N ALA A 44 0.76 -0.78 6.15
CA ALA A 44 1.63 0.19 5.49
C ALA A 44 3.07 0.10 6.01
N ILE A 45 3.28 -0.10 7.31
CA ILE A 45 4.62 -0.35 7.90
C ILE A 45 5.22 -1.63 7.32
N ALA A 46 4.46 -2.72 7.24
CA ALA A 46 4.91 -3.95 6.60
C ALA A 46 5.25 -3.75 5.12
N ARG A 47 4.47 -2.92 4.39
CA ARG A 47 4.81 -2.50 3.03
C ARG A 47 6.12 -1.70 2.98
N ALA A 48 6.36 -0.80 3.93
CA ALA A 48 7.60 -0.03 4.03
C ALA A 48 8.82 -0.95 4.12
N LEU A 49 8.73 -2.00 4.93
CA LEU A 49 9.78 -3.01 5.06
C LEU A 49 10.00 -3.80 3.76
N VAL A 50 8.92 -4.15 3.04
CA VAL A 50 9.04 -4.76 1.71
C VAL A 50 9.71 -3.82 0.70
N LEU A 51 9.38 -2.52 0.73
CA LEU A 51 10.01 -1.50 -0.11
C LEU A 51 11.50 -1.37 0.19
N LYS A 52 11.86 -1.27 1.47
CA LYS A 52 13.25 -1.26 1.94
C LYS A 52 14.04 -2.44 1.37
N ASN A 53 13.50 -3.66 1.48
CA ASN A 53 14.25 -4.87 1.16
C ASN A 53 14.30 -5.21 -0.34
N LYS A 54 13.31 -4.75 -1.14
CA LYS A 54 13.16 -5.16 -2.55
C LYS A 54 13.24 -4.02 -3.57
N TYR A 55 13.03 -2.77 -3.18
CA TYR A 55 12.83 -1.65 -4.10
C TYR A 55 13.72 -0.43 -3.83
N SER A 56 14.34 -0.32 -2.65
CA SER A 56 15.31 0.74 -2.30
C SER A 56 16.75 0.32 -2.61
N LEU A 57 17.13 0.32 -3.89
CA LEU A 57 18.43 -0.19 -4.35
C LEU A 57 19.58 0.80 -4.12
N TYR A 58 19.32 2.11 -4.10
CA TYR A 58 20.35 3.15 -3.99
C TYR A 58 20.45 3.72 -2.56
N ASP A 59 21.61 4.27 -2.18
CA ASP A 59 21.85 4.80 -0.82
C ASP A 59 21.05 6.05 -0.48
N GLU A 60 20.62 6.76 -1.52
CA GLU A 60 19.70 7.89 -1.45
C GLU A 60 18.21 7.50 -1.35
N ASP A 61 17.86 6.21 -1.49
CA ASP A 61 16.47 5.74 -1.46
C ASP A 61 15.91 5.66 -0.04
N ARG A 62 15.57 6.82 0.52
CA ARG A 62 15.03 6.94 1.89
C ARG A 62 13.52 6.71 1.94
N ILE A 63 13.06 6.19 3.07
CA ILE A 63 11.65 5.89 3.36
C ILE A 63 11.22 6.67 4.59
N LEU A 64 10.14 7.45 4.48
CA LEU A 64 9.54 8.18 5.59
C LEU A 64 8.18 7.58 5.97
N TYR A 65 7.99 7.34 7.26
CA TYR A 65 6.68 7.15 7.88
C TYR A 65 6.35 8.39 8.71
N LEU A 66 5.27 9.07 8.33
CA LEU A 66 4.83 10.32 8.94
C LEU A 66 3.48 10.11 9.63
N ASN A 67 3.45 10.25 10.95
CA ASN A 67 2.22 10.26 11.72
C ASN A 67 1.68 11.70 11.83
N CYS A 68 0.50 11.94 11.26
CA CYS A 68 -0.15 13.26 11.24
C CYS A 68 -1.24 13.42 12.33
N ASN A 69 -1.32 12.52 13.31
CA ASN A 69 -2.27 12.63 14.41
C ASN A 69 -1.96 13.87 15.27
N LYS A 70 -2.89 14.83 15.34
CA LYS A 70 -2.75 16.09 16.06
C LYS A 70 -3.12 15.98 17.55
N ASN A 71 -3.76 14.89 17.95
CA ASN A 71 -4.32 14.74 19.30
C ASN A 71 -3.42 13.98 20.29
N GLU A 72 -2.27 13.43 19.86
CA GLU A 72 -1.46 12.54 20.72
C GLU A 72 0.07 12.69 20.50
N GLU A 73 0.85 12.56 21.58
CA GLU A 73 2.30 12.33 21.52
C GLU A 73 2.58 10.87 21.14
N ILE A 74 3.52 10.64 20.21
CA ILE A 74 3.83 9.33 19.59
C ILE A 74 4.10 8.20 20.61
N LYS A 75 4.57 8.52 21.82
CA LYS A 75 5.09 7.54 22.78
C LYS A 75 4.07 6.52 23.31
N LYS A 76 2.78 6.61 22.95
CA LYS A 76 1.74 5.67 23.44
C LYS A 76 1.03 4.84 22.37
N GLU A 77 0.99 5.26 21.11
CA GLU A 77 0.04 4.70 20.14
C GLU A 77 0.60 3.50 19.36
N TYR A 78 1.90 3.50 19.05
CA TYR A 78 2.55 2.42 18.32
C TYR A 78 3.93 2.20 18.96
N ASN A 79 4.12 1.08 19.66
CA ASN A 79 5.47 0.64 19.96
C ASN A 79 6.08 0.17 18.62
N ILE A 80 6.50 1.13 17.78
CA ILE A 80 6.91 0.92 16.39
C ILE A 80 8.11 -0.03 16.34
N GLU A 81 9.04 0.10 17.28
CA GLU A 81 10.17 -0.81 17.43
C GLU A 81 9.71 -2.23 17.76
N ALA A 82 8.75 -2.40 18.69
CA ALA A 82 8.17 -3.72 18.93
C ALA A 82 7.36 -4.23 17.73
N MET A 83 6.66 -3.36 16.98
CA MET A 83 5.93 -3.76 15.77
C MET A 83 6.90 -4.19 14.67
N ILE A 84 7.95 -3.42 14.39
CA ILE A 84 8.99 -3.78 13.41
C ILE A 84 9.67 -5.07 13.85
N SER A 85 10.07 -5.19 15.13
CA SER A 85 10.66 -6.41 15.68
C SER A 85 9.71 -7.60 15.55
N ASN A 86 8.42 -7.43 15.81
CA ASN A 86 7.43 -8.49 15.63
C ASN A 86 7.27 -8.87 14.15
N ILE A 87 7.13 -7.90 13.24
CA ILE A 87 6.99 -8.16 11.79
C ILE A 87 8.30 -8.78 11.23
N GLN A 88 9.46 -8.41 11.75
CA GLN A 88 10.77 -8.95 11.36
C GLN A 88 11.03 -10.36 11.91
N LYS A 89 10.52 -10.68 13.11
CA LYS A 89 10.55 -12.02 13.69
C LYS A 89 9.68 -13.01 12.92
N GLU A 90 8.69 -12.52 12.18
CA GLU A 90 7.94 -13.36 11.26
C GLU A 90 8.76 -13.70 10.00
N ASN A 91 8.63 -14.94 9.53
CA ASN A 91 9.27 -15.46 8.32
C ASN A 91 8.93 -14.71 7.01
N ILE A 92 8.25 -13.56 7.07
CA ILE A 92 7.92 -12.66 5.95
C ILE A 92 9.18 -12.15 5.22
N PHE A 93 10.33 -12.08 5.90
CA PHE A 93 11.59 -11.59 5.33
C PHE A 93 12.70 -12.65 5.19
N LYS A 94 12.37 -13.96 5.20
CA LYS A 94 13.38 -15.04 5.10
C LYS A 94 14.24 -15.02 3.83
N ASN A 95 13.86 -14.26 2.81
CA ASN A 95 14.78 -13.88 1.74
C ASN A 95 15.47 -12.56 2.12
N ILE A 96 16.45 -12.68 3.02
CA ILE A 96 17.39 -11.60 3.33
C ILE A 96 18.13 -11.29 2.03
N SER A 97 17.71 -10.21 1.39
CA SER A 97 18.39 -9.64 0.23
C SER A 97 19.81 -9.27 0.63
N ILE A 98 20.79 -9.45 -0.27
CA ILE A 98 22.22 -9.05 -0.09
C ILE A 98 22.35 -7.61 0.45
N PHE A 99 21.34 -6.77 0.24
CA PHE A 99 21.26 -5.38 0.66
C PHE A 99 20.80 -5.15 2.12
N SER A 100 20.49 -6.20 2.91
CA SER A 100 20.12 -6.05 4.33
C SER A 100 21.24 -5.49 5.21
N LEU A 101 22.49 -5.55 4.72
CA LEU A 101 23.69 -5.00 5.36
C LEU A 101 23.81 -3.48 5.18
N MET A 102 22.97 -2.86 4.34
CA MET A 102 22.91 -1.41 4.23
C MET A 102 22.08 -0.85 5.39
N ASN A 103 22.67 0.01 6.23
CA ASN A 103 22.01 0.75 7.31
C ASN A 103 20.97 1.75 6.75
N LYS A 104 19.86 1.25 6.21
CA LYS A 104 18.78 2.01 5.58
C LYS A 104 17.53 1.86 6.41
N ASP A 105 17.42 2.55 7.54
CA ASP A 105 16.23 2.46 8.37
C ASP A 105 15.10 3.34 7.86
N ILE A 106 13.87 2.89 8.12
CA ILE A 106 12.68 3.68 7.86
C ILE A 106 12.68 4.79 8.90
N GLU A 107 12.61 6.04 8.47
CA GLU A 107 12.53 7.18 9.36
C GLU A 107 11.08 7.34 9.83
N PHE A 108 10.86 7.42 11.14
CA PHE A 108 9.54 7.60 11.76
C PHE A 108 9.47 8.95 12.45
N PHE A 109 8.49 9.76 12.09
CA PHE A 109 8.32 11.09 12.68
C PHE A 109 6.85 11.42 12.97
N ASN A 110 6.62 12.23 13.99
CA ASN A 110 5.42 13.06 14.04
C ASN A 110 5.57 14.19 13.01
N LEU A 111 4.49 14.62 12.38
CA LEU A 111 4.54 15.77 11.46
C LEU A 111 5.19 17.02 12.09
N LYS A 112 4.86 17.36 13.34
CA LYS A 112 5.44 18.54 14.01
C LYS A 112 6.94 18.38 14.27
N GLU A 113 7.35 17.21 14.72
CA GLU A 113 8.75 16.85 14.96
C GLU A 113 9.56 16.90 13.67
N PHE A 114 9.03 16.28 12.60
CA PHE A 114 9.62 16.31 11.27
C PHE A 114 9.85 17.73 10.77
N VAL A 115 8.85 18.61 10.92
CA VAL A 115 8.96 20.02 10.52
C VAL A 115 10.04 20.72 11.32
N TYR A 116 10.06 20.56 12.64
CA TYR A 116 11.05 21.18 13.52
C TYR A 116 12.48 20.74 13.20
N GLU A 117 12.72 19.43 13.08
CA GLU A 117 14.04 18.88 12.78
C GLU A 117 14.53 19.28 11.39
N THR A 118 13.66 19.18 10.38
CA THR A 118 13.98 19.54 9.00
C THR A 118 14.28 21.02 8.87
N TYR A 119 13.47 21.88 9.51
CA TYR A 119 13.73 23.32 9.56
C TYR A 119 15.10 23.62 10.17
N ASN A 120 15.40 23.05 11.35
CA ASN A 120 16.69 23.28 12.01
C ASN A 120 17.87 22.80 11.18
N LYS A 121 17.75 21.64 10.54
CA LYS A 121 18.78 21.10 9.66
C LYS A 121 19.05 22.03 8.48
N LEU A 122 18.00 22.45 7.77
CA LEU A 122 18.12 23.35 6.62
C LEU A 122 18.61 24.75 7.01
N ARG A 123 18.12 25.27 8.15
CA ARG A 123 18.57 26.54 8.74
C ARG A 123 20.07 26.53 9.00
N ASN A 124 20.56 25.47 9.66
CA ASN A 124 21.98 25.31 9.96
C ASN A 124 22.83 25.20 8.68
N LEU A 125 22.36 24.44 7.67
CA LEU A 125 23.02 24.33 6.37
C LEU A 125 23.13 25.69 5.66
N ASN A 126 22.08 26.51 5.76
CA ASN A 126 22.02 27.83 5.14
C ASN A 126 22.60 28.95 6.02
N LYS A 127 23.17 28.63 7.20
CA LYS A 127 23.73 29.59 8.17
C LYS A 127 22.75 30.70 8.58
N ILE A 128 21.47 30.35 8.73
CA ILE A 128 20.42 31.28 9.12
C ILE A 128 20.31 31.32 10.66
N GLU A 129 20.13 32.51 11.23
CA GLU A 129 19.97 32.70 12.67
C GLU A 129 18.80 31.90 13.24
N ASN A 130 18.95 31.45 14.49
CA ASN A 130 17.90 30.69 15.16
C ASN A 130 16.77 31.63 15.57
N LYS A 131 15.53 31.22 15.31
CA LYS A 131 14.34 31.95 15.73
C LYS A 131 13.62 31.17 16.81
N LYS A 132 13.06 31.87 17.80
CA LYS A 132 12.24 31.24 18.85
C LYS A 132 10.86 30.91 18.26
N ILE A 133 10.31 29.74 18.57
CA ILE A 133 8.91 29.45 18.23
C ILE A 133 8.03 30.37 19.08
N ILE A 134 7.12 31.09 18.44
CA ILE A 134 6.19 31.98 19.15
C ILE A 134 5.15 31.18 19.95
N GLU A 135 4.95 31.58 21.20
CA GLU A 135 3.97 30.99 22.11
C GLU A 135 2.61 31.72 21.98
N ASP A 136 1.50 31.05 22.32
CA ASP A 136 0.15 31.63 22.13
C ASP A 136 -0.05 32.95 22.91
N THR A 137 0.59 33.10 24.08
CA THR A 137 0.58 34.36 24.85
C THR A 137 1.24 35.52 24.10
N ASP A 138 2.33 35.24 23.36
CA ASP A 138 3.01 36.23 22.53
C ASP A 138 2.18 36.54 21.27
N LYS A 139 1.50 35.54 20.69
CA LYS A 139 0.56 35.77 19.57
C LYS A 139 -0.56 36.72 19.97
N ASP A 140 -1.18 36.48 21.12
CA ASP A 140 -2.24 37.32 21.68
C ASP A 140 -1.76 38.76 21.83
N ARG A 141 -0.55 38.95 22.39
CA ARG A 141 0.06 40.27 22.56
C ARG A 141 0.26 40.98 21.23
N VAL A 142 0.86 40.31 20.24
CA VAL A 142 1.14 40.89 18.91
C VAL A 142 -0.16 41.28 18.22
N VAL A 143 -1.18 40.42 18.25
CA VAL A 143 -2.49 40.74 17.66
C VAL A 143 -3.16 41.91 18.37
N GLN A 144 -3.09 41.97 19.71
CA GLN A 144 -3.59 43.11 20.47
C GLN A 144 -2.90 44.42 20.11
N GLU A 145 -1.58 44.40 19.94
CA GLU A 145 -0.81 45.57 19.53
C GLU A 145 -1.23 46.06 18.14
N ILE A 146 -1.36 45.15 17.17
CA ILE A 146 -1.82 45.49 15.81
C ILE A 146 -3.22 46.10 15.87
N LEU A 147 -4.13 45.51 16.64
CA LEU A 147 -5.50 46.00 16.77
C LEU A 147 -5.58 47.40 17.41
N LYS A 148 -4.71 47.71 18.38
CA LYS A 148 -4.61 49.06 18.99
C LYS A 148 -4.09 50.11 18.00
N ASN A 149 -3.13 49.71 17.16
CA ASN A 149 -2.43 50.61 16.23
C ASN A 149 -3.09 50.74 14.85
N LEU A 150 -4.16 49.98 14.56
CA LEU A 150 -4.97 50.17 13.35
C LEU A 150 -5.51 51.61 13.30
N SER A 151 -5.22 52.33 12.20
CA SER A 151 -5.58 53.74 12.04
C SER A 151 -7.09 54.00 12.24
N ASN A 152 -7.44 55.23 12.62
CA ASN A 152 -8.84 55.62 12.85
C ASN A 152 -9.75 55.38 11.63
N ASP A 153 -9.21 55.35 10.40
CA ASP A 153 -9.95 55.05 9.17
C ASP A 153 -10.51 53.62 9.15
N TYR A 154 -9.88 52.69 9.86
CA TYR A 154 -10.31 51.30 9.96
C TYR A 154 -11.31 51.07 11.11
N LYS A 155 -11.29 51.90 12.16
CA LYS A 155 -12.19 51.81 13.33
C LYS A 155 -13.68 52.03 12.99
N ASN A 156 -13.98 52.70 11.87
CA ASN A 156 -15.34 52.95 11.39
C ASN A 156 -15.98 51.74 10.68
N ILE A 157 -15.22 50.67 10.42
CA ILE A 157 -15.76 49.47 9.79
C ILE A 157 -16.36 48.58 10.90
N LYS A 158 -17.68 48.34 10.82
CA LYS A 158 -18.47 47.54 11.79
C LYS A 158 -17.83 46.20 12.16
N PHE A 159 -17.04 45.63 11.25
CA PHE A 159 -16.27 44.41 11.43
C PHE A 159 -15.19 44.49 12.53
N ILE A 160 -14.41 45.59 12.60
CA ILE A 160 -13.30 45.70 13.57
C ILE A 160 -13.82 45.87 15.01
N ARG A 161 -15.00 46.49 15.17
CA ARG A 161 -15.67 46.57 16.49
C ARG A 161 -16.19 45.22 17.00
N LEU A 162 -16.30 44.20 16.14
CA LEU A 162 -16.85 42.88 16.45
C LEU A 162 -15.81 41.75 16.40
N ALA A 163 -14.62 42.03 15.90
CA ALA A 163 -13.52 41.07 15.82
C ALA A 163 -12.80 41.03 17.17
N ASP A 164 -12.92 39.91 17.88
CA ASP A 164 -12.08 39.60 19.03
C ASP A 164 -10.71 39.07 18.56
N ILE A 165 -9.74 39.04 19.48
CA ILE A 165 -8.37 38.56 19.20
C ILE A 165 -8.42 37.13 18.65
N SER A 166 -9.20 36.26 19.31
CA SER A 166 -9.41 34.87 18.92
C SER A 166 -9.87 34.71 17.47
N PHE A 167 -10.78 35.56 17.00
CA PHE A 167 -11.22 35.54 15.61
C PHE A 167 -10.09 35.90 14.63
N ILE A 168 -9.28 36.92 14.95
CA ILE A 168 -8.18 37.36 14.10
C ILE A 168 -7.09 36.29 14.03
N GLU A 169 -6.73 35.70 15.17
CA GLU A 169 -5.77 34.60 15.23
C GLU A 169 -6.26 33.38 14.44
N GLU A 170 -7.53 32.99 14.59
CA GLU A 170 -8.10 31.88 13.82
C GLU A 170 -8.07 32.16 12.32
N GLU A 171 -8.27 33.41 11.90
CA GLU A 171 -8.22 33.80 10.49
C GLU A 171 -6.78 33.84 9.95
N ILE A 172 -5.81 34.36 10.71
CA ILE A 172 -4.37 34.27 10.39
C ILE A 172 -3.97 32.80 10.22
N TYR A 173 -4.31 31.97 11.20
CA TYR A 173 -4.04 30.53 11.19
C TYR A 173 -4.68 29.84 9.98
N TRP A 174 -5.93 30.18 9.66
CA TRP A 174 -6.62 29.65 8.49
C TRP A 174 -5.90 30.03 7.19
N ILE A 175 -5.57 31.31 7.01
CA ILE A 175 -4.90 31.81 5.80
C ILE A 175 -3.55 31.10 5.62
N LYS A 176 -2.73 31.01 6.66
CA LYS A 176 -1.44 30.31 6.60
C LYS A 176 -1.63 28.84 6.22
N ASN A 177 -2.58 28.13 6.84
CA ASN A 177 -2.84 26.71 6.57
C ASN A 177 -3.46 26.39 5.21
N MET A 178 -4.05 27.37 4.53
CA MET A 178 -4.49 27.22 3.14
C MET A 178 -3.31 27.22 2.15
N GLY A 179 -2.13 27.70 2.57
CA GLY A 179 -0.94 27.64 1.74
C GLY A 179 -0.99 28.57 0.53
N PHE A 180 -1.68 29.72 0.61
CA PHE A 180 -1.84 30.61 -0.53
C PHE A 180 -0.49 31.15 -1.02
N THR A 181 -0.30 31.25 -2.34
CA THR A 181 0.94 31.78 -2.92
C THR A 181 0.88 33.27 -3.19
N CYS A 182 -0.32 33.84 -3.27
CA CYS A 182 -0.52 35.27 -3.46
C CYS A 182 -1.84 35.76 -2.82
N LYS A 183 -1.94 37.08 -2.69
CA LYS A 183 -3.10 37.76 -2.09
C LYS A 183 -4.40 37.46 -2.84
N GLU A 184 -4.34 37.35 -4.16
CA GLU A 184 -5.50 37.12 -5.03
C GLU A 184 -6.20 35.78 -4.71
N GLU A 185 -5.43 34.73 -4.37
CA GLU A 185 -6.00 33.44 -3.99
C GLU A 185 -6.86 33.57 -2.71
N TYR A 186 -6.35 34.26 -1.69
CA TYR A 186 -7.11 34.55 -0.48
C TYR A 186 -8.38 35.37 -0.78
N PHE A 187 -8.29 36.36 -1.68
CA PHE A 187 -9.43 37.24 -2.00
C PHE A 187 -10.57 36.52 -2.72
N THR A 188 -10.25 35.51 -3.53
CA THR A 188 -11.21 34.81 -4.40
C THR A 188 -11.68 33.46 -3.84
N CYS A 189 -10.95 32.88 -2.87
CA CYS A 189 -11.28 31.59 -2.29
C CYS A 189 -12.59 31.62 -1.48
N LYS A 190 -13.22 30.44 -1.37
CA LYS A 190 -14.37 30.23 -0.48
C LYS A 190 -13.84 29.96 0.92
N ARG A 191 -14.22 30.80 1.89
CA ARG A 191 -13.84 30.63 3.30
C ARG A 191 -14.50 29.38 3.89
N SER A 192 -13.75 28.62 4.66
CA SER A 192 -14.18 27.42 5.39
C SER A 192 -13.67 27.48 6.84
N GLY A 193 -14.16 26.62 7.73
CA GLY A 193 -13.78 26.61 9.16
C GLY A 193 -14.90 27.04 10.12
N LYS A 194 -14.61 27.02 11.43
CA LYS A 194 -15.59 27.29 12.49
C LYS A 194 -16.09 28.74 12.41
N ASN A 195 -15.17 29.71 12.30
CA ASN A 195 -15.54 31.12 12.24
C ASN A 195 -16.13 31.57 10.90
N ALA A 196 -16.01 30.76 9.83
CA ALA A 196 -16.63 31.05 8.53
C ALA A 196 -18.15 31.24 8.61
N LYS A 197 -18.80 30.55 9.54
CA LYS A 197 -20.25 30.67 9.80
C LYS A 197 -20.60 31.85 10.72
N LYS A 198 -19.73 32.15 11.70
CA LYS A 198 -19.94 33.20 12.70
C LYS A 198 -19.77 34.60 12.12
N TYR A 199 -18.75 34.81 11.28
CA TYR A 199 -18.45 36.10 10.67
C TYR A 199 -18.53 36.01 9.14
N ARG A 200 -19.31 36.89 8.50
CA ARG A 200 -19.45 36.86 7.04
C ARG A 200 -18.40 37.76 6.38
N LEU A 201 -17.44 37.14 5.70
CA LEU A 201 -16.41 37.82 4.92
C LEU A 201 -16.59 37.57 3.42
N ASN A 202 -17.18 38.55 2.74
CA ASN A 202 -17.40 38.50 1.30
C ASN A 202 -16.06 38.49 0.54
N LYS A 203 -16.03 37.80 -0.60
CA LYS A 203 -14.87 37.78 -1.51
C LYS A 203 -14.55 39.20 -1.97
N GLY A 204 -13.26 39.52 -2.06
CA GLY A 204 -12.80 40.85 -2.48
C GLY A 204 -13.22 42.03 -1.58
N SER A 205 -13.80 41.77 -0.41
CA SER A 205 -14.27 42.85 0.47
C SER A 205 -13.11 43.58 1.15
N LYS A 206 -13.34 44.86 1.49
CA LYS A 206 -12.42 45.66 2.32
C LYS A 206 -12.07 44.99 3.65
N ALA A 207 -12.97 44.17 4.20
CA ALA A 207 -12.72 43.38 5.40
C ALA A 207 -11.64 42.30 5.19
N ARG A 208 -11.66 41.56 4.07
CA ARG A 208 -10.57 40.63 3.72
C ARG A 208 -9.25 41.36 3.49
N GLU A 209 -9.29 42.52 2.84
CA GLU A 209 -8.09 43.33 2.65
C GLU A 209 -7.44 43.74 3.97
N ILE A 210 -8.25 44.14 4.95
CA ILE A 210 -7.77 44.50 6.29
C ILE A 210 -7.18 43.29 7.00
N ILE A 211 -7.85 42.13 6.96
CA ILE A 211 -7.31 40.90 7.56
C ILE A 211 -5.97 40.53 6.94
N TYR A 212 -5.84 40.62 5.61
CA TYR A 212 -4.58 40.32 4.95
C TYR A 212 -3.48 41.30 5.36
N LYS A 213 -3.79 42.59 5.49
CA LYS A 213 -2.86 43.59 6.04
C LYS A 213 -2.46 43.30 7.50
N ILE A 214 -3.41 42.82 8.31
CA ILE A 214 -3.13 42.38 9.69
C ILE A 214 -2.18 41.18 9.68
N LEU A 215 -2.38 40.21 8.79
CA LEU A 215 -1.47 39.08 8.60
C LEU A 215 -0.06 39.53 8.18
N GLU A 216 0.05 40.45 7.22
CA GLU A 216 1.35 41.01 6.80
C GLU A 216 2.06 41.67 7.99
N ARG A 217 1.35 42.54 8.73
CA ARG A 217 1.90 43.22 9.90
C ARG A 217 2.28 42.25 11.02
N TYR A 218 1.47 41.22 11.23
CA TYR A 218 1.77 40.15 12.19
C TYR A 218 3.09 39.45 11.83
N ASN A 219 3.26 39.04 10.58
CA ASN A 219 4.50 38.40 10.10
C ASN A 219 5.73 39.31 10.27
N GLU A 220 5.58 40.61 10.00
CA GLU A 220 6.65 41.60 10.20
C GLU A 220 7.08 41.68 11.68
N ILE A 221 6.13 41.81 12.60
CA ILE A 221 6.42 41.97 14.04
C ILE A 221 7.10 40.72 14.59
N ILE A 222 6.55 39.53 14.34
CA ILE A 222 7.16 38.29 14.86
C ILE A 222 8.57 38.11 14.29
N GLN A 223 8.81 38.47 13.03
CA GLN A 223 10.14 38.38 12.43
C GLN A 223 11.13 39.37 13.06
N GLN A 224 10.70 40.59 13.35
CA GLN A 224 11.53 41.63 14.00
C GLN A 224 11.91 41.25 15.43
N GLU A 225 11.00 40.60 16.16
CA GLU A 225 11.22 40.10 17.52
C GLU A 225 11.97 38.76 17.56
N GLY A 226 12.38 38.21 16.41
CA GLY A 226 13.15 36.96 16.33
C GLY A 226 12.32 35.69 16.50
N TYR A 227 11.02 35.78 16.28
CA TYR A 227 10.08 34.67 16.35
C TYR A 227 9.79 34.01 14.99
N ILE A 228 9.26 32.78 15.03
CA ILE A 228 8.77 32.04 13.86
C ILE A 228 7.53 31.20 14.20
N ASP A 229 6.59 31.13 13.27
CA ASP A 229 5.44 30.21 13.35
C ASP A 229 5.73 28.81 12.79
N TYR A 230 4.90 27.86 13.19
CA TYR A 230 4.88 26.52 12.60
C TYR A 230 4.68 26.54 11.09
N GLU A 231 3.72 27.31 10.60
CA GLU A 231 3.44 27.41 9.16
C GLU A 231 4.60 28.07 8.40
N ASP A 232 5.28 29.03 9.01
CA ASP A 232 6.43 29.70 8.39
C ASP A 232 7.64 28.75 8.29
N MET A 233 7.83 27.85 9.27
CA MET A 233 8.78 26.75 9.14
C MET A 233 8.44 25.84 7.95
N ILE A 234 7.16 25.53 7.73
CA ILE A 234 6.73 24.73 6.58
C ILE A 234 7.04 25.46 5.26
N TYR A 235 6.69 26.74 5.16
CA TYR A 235 7.02 27.54 3.96
C TYR A 235 8.51 27.57 3.68
N PHE A 236 9.33 27.73 4.73
CA PHE A 236 10.78 27.68 4.62
C PHE A 236 11.27 26.35 4.02
N ILE A 237 10.75 25.22 4.52
CA ILE A 237 11.11 23.89 4.00
C ILE A 237 10.65 23.71 2.55
N ILE A 238 9.42 24.10 2.21
CA ILE A 238 8.90 24.00 0.84
C ILE A 238 9.76 24.82 -0.13
N ASN A 239 10.10 26.06 0.25
CA ASN A 239 10.89 26.98 -0.58
C ASN A 239 12.35 26.55 -0.74
N SER A 240 12.87 25.72 0.16
CA SER A 240 14.21 25.15 0.04
C SER A 240 14.35 24.17 -1.13
N GLN A 241 13.23 23.66 -1.67
CA GLN A 241 13.16 22.72 -2.79
C GLN A 241 13.90 21.39 -2.60
N TYR A 242 14.34 21.07 -1.38
CA TYR A 242 14.99 19.80 -1.08
C TYR A 242 14.01 18.62 -1.17
N LYS A 243 14.50 17.53 -1.78
CA LYS A 243 13.78 16.29 -2.02
C LYS A 243 14.48 15.19 -1.24
N PHE A 244 13.77 14.58 -0.28
CA PHE A 244 14.38 13.74 0.74
C PHE A 244 14.03 12.26 0.59
N TYR A 245 12.78 11.94 0.24
CA TYR A 245 12.24 10.58 0.38
C TYR A 245 11.69 10.02 -0.91
N VAL A 246 12.13 8.81 -1.27
CA VAL A 246 11.64 8.08 -2.46
C VAL A 246 10.31 7.40 -2.17
N HIS A 247 10.11 6.94 -0.94
CA HIS A 247 8.85 6.37 -0.47
C HIS A 247 8.36 7.13 0.75
N ILE A 248 7.05 7.41 0.79
CA ILE A 248 6.43 8.10 1.92
C ILE A 248 5.15 7.40 2.32
N ILE A 249 4.95 7.26 3.63
CA ILE A 249 3.74 6.76 4.25
C ILE A 249 3.21 7.88 5.14
N VAL A 250 1.97 8.25 4.94
CA VAL A 250 1.30 9.35 5.63
C VAL A 250 0.11 8.77 6.36
N ASP A 251 0.26 8.58 7.66
CA ASP A 251 -0.80 8.11 8.53
C ASP A 251 -1.65 9.28 9.04
N TYR A 252 -2.92 9.03 9.35
CA TYR A 252 -3.90 10.06 9.70
C TYR A 252 -3.98 11.21 8.67
N CYS A 253 -3.92 10.88 7.38
CA CYS A 253 -3.84 11.84 6.29
C CYS A 253 -5.03 12.82 6.22
N GLU A 254 -6.18 12.45 6.78
CA GLU A 254 -7.35 13.32 6.95
C GLU A 254 -7.10 14.54 7.82
N GLN A 255 -6.07 14.53 8.68
CA GLN A 255 -5.76 15.64 9.57
C GLN A 255 -4.87 16.72 8.93
N LEU A 256 -4.31 16.45 7.75
CA LEU A 256 -3.42 17.38 7.04
C LEU A 256 -4.17 18.64 6.60
N SER A 257 -3.57 19.80 6.88
CA SER A 257 -3.92 21.05 6.21
C SER A 257 -3.44 21.07 4.76
N LEU A 258 -3.88 22.05 3.98
CA LEU A 258 -3.44 22.16 2.59
C LEU A 258 -1.95 22.51 2.49
N LEU A 259 -1.47 23.37 3.41
CA LEU A 259 -0.04 23.68 3.54
C LEU A 259 0.78 22.43 3.93
N GLU A 260 0.32 21.65 4.90
CA GLU A 260 1.00 20.41 5.32
C GLU A 260 1.03 19.36 4.19
N LEU A 261 -0.05 19.24 3.41
CA LEU A 261 -0.03 18.37 2.22
C LEU A 261 0.93 18.89 1.14
N LYS A 262 1.06 20.21 0.97
CA LYS A 262 2.07 20.79 0.06
C LYS A 262 3.49 20.44 0.51
N LEU A 263 3.77 20.49 1.82
CA LEU A 263 5.04 20.02 2.39
C LEU A 263 5.30 18.54 2.06
N VAL A 264 4.34 17.67 2.33
CA VAL A 264 4.46 16.23 2.03
C VAL A 264 4.78 16.00 0.56
N ASN A 265 4.12 16.71 -0.36
CA ASN A 265 4.43 16.61 -1.79
C ASN A 265 5.79 17.24 -2.16
N SER A 266 6.24 18.29 -1.44
CA SER A 266 7.50 18.96 -1.73
C SER A 266 8.72 18.13 -1.34
N ILE A 267 8.62 17.29 -0.30
CA ILE A 267 9.74 16.46 0.18
C ILE A 267 9.93 15.13 -0.57
N VAL A 268 8.96 14.72 -1.39
CA VAL A 268 9.03 13.46 -2.15
C VAL A 268 9.96 13.59 -3.35
N ASN A 269 11.02 12.77 -3.36
CA ASN A 269 11.92 12.54 -4.49
C ASN A 269 11.33 11.47 -5.42
N LYS A 270 10.53 11.91 -6.39
CA LYS A 270 9.70 11.00 -7.19
C LYS A 270 10.53 10.23 -8.22
N LYS A 271 10.53 8.90 -8.09
CA LYS A 271 11.11 7.91 -9.00
C LYS A 271 10.02 7.01 -9.59
N ASN A 272 10.35 6.24 -10.63
CA ASN A 272 9.41 5.32 -11.31
C ASN A 272 8.93 4.17 -10.43
N TYR A 273 9.59 3.94 -9.29
CA TYR A 273 9.30 2.92 -8.29
C TYR A 273 8.81 3.52 -6.96
N SER A 274 8.61 4.84 -6.87
CA SER A 274 8.17 5.52 -5.65
C SER A 274 6.76 5.15 -5.21
N ASP A 275 6.62 4.86 -3.91
CA ASP A 275 5.33 4.59 -3.29
C ASP A 275 4.98 5.72 -2.33
N GLU A 276 3.78 6.27 -2.52
CA GLU A 276 3.19 7.30 -1.65
C GLU A 276 1.91 6.71 -1.07
N ILE A 277 1.87 6.39 0.22
CA ILE A 277 0.75 5.69 0.86
C ILE A 277 0.06 6.63 1.85
N TYR A 278 -1.21 6.96 1.59
CA TYR A 278 -2.02 7.80 2.47
C TYR A 278 -3.05 6.94 3.20
N ILE A 279 -3.04 7.01 4.53
CA ILE A 279 -3.89 6.18 5.40
C ILE A 279 -4.89 7.08 6.12
N MET A 280 -6.16 6.68 6.07
CA MET A 280 -7.26 7.40 6.68
C MET A 280 -7.91 6.58 7.80
N HIS A 281 -8.09 7.18 8.98
CA HIS A 281 -8.65 6.52 10.16
C HIS A 281 -10.08 6.96 10.43
N ASN A 282 -10.34 8.25 10.63
CA ASN A 282 -11.64 8.76 11.06
C ASN A 282 -12.35 9.62 10.00
N LEU A 283 -13.68 9.59 9.99
CA LEU A 283 -14.57 10.45 9.20
C LEU A 283 -15.19 11.54 10.09
N SER A 284 -14.38 12.22 10.89
CA SER A 284 -14.82 13.35 11.70
C SER A 284 -14.54 14.68 10.99
N ASP A 285 -15.32 15.71 11.31
CA ASP A 285 -15.11 17.06 10.79
C ASP A 285 -13.86 17.64 11.44
N ILE A 286 -12.72 17.51 10.75
CA ILE A 286 -11.43 18.02 11.22
C ILE A 286 -11.26 19.43 10.65
N PRO A 287 -11.16 20.47 11.51
CA PRO A 287 -10.91 21.82 11.05
C PRO A 287 -9.68 21.87 10.15
N TYR A 288 -9.79 22.59 9.03
CA TYR A 288 -8.69 22.86 8.10
C TYR A 288 -8.13 21.65 7.36
N SER A 289 -8.76 20.48 7.51
CA SER A 289 -8.44 19.31 6.69
C SER A 289 -8.55 19.63 5.20
N CYS A 290 -7.53 19.26 4.45
CA CYS A 290 -7.55 19.32 3.00
C CYS A 290 -8.33 18.17 2.36
N MET A 291 -8.78 17.18 3.14
CA MET A 291 -9.47 15.98 2.64
C MET A 291 -10.91 15.86 3.15
N MET A 292 -11.29 16.60 4.20
CA MET A 292 -12.63 16.58 4.77
C MET A 292 -13.41 17.85 4.38
N GLN A 293 -14.61 17.66 3.84
CA GLN A 293 -15.59 18.72 3.64
C GLN A 293 -16.85 18.37 4.42
N GLY A 294 -16.87 18.72 5.71
CA GLY A 294 -17.82 18.14 6.66
C GLY A 294 -17.57 16.63 6.77
N LYS A 295 -18.64 15.82 6.66
CA LYS A 295 -18.53 14.35 6.69
C LYS A 295 -18.11 13.70 5.36
N ARG A 296 -17.86 14.48 4.30
CA ARG A 296 -17.50 13.96 2.97
C ARG A 296 -16.00 13.99 2.76
N VAL A 297 -15.45 12.89 2.28
CA VAL A 297 -14.04 12.78 1.88
C VAL A 297 -13.86 13.25 0.44
N THR A 298 -12.91 14.14 0.21
CA THR A 298 -12.44 14.57 -1.10
C THR A 298 -10.97 14.22 -1.26
N LEU A 299 -10.63 13.54 -2.36
CA LEU A 299 -9.25 13.16 -2.67
C LEU A 299 -8.65 14.04 -3.77
N LYS A 300 -9.33 15.15 -4.13
CA LYS A 300 -8.90 16.05 -5.21
C LYS A 300 -7.49 16.58 -4.98
N ASN A 301 -7.16 16.94 -3.74
CA ASN A 301 -5.86 17.51 -3.39
C ASN A 301 -4.71 16.48 -3.44
N LEU A 302 -5.00 15.18 -3.39
CA LEU A 302 -4.00 14.12 -3.55
C LEU A 302 -3.62 13.86 -5.02
N GLY A 303 -4.44 14.31 -5.97
CA GLY A 303 -4.27 14.03 -7.39
C GLY A 303 -4.66 12.59 -7.78
N LYS A 304 -4.02 12.04 -8.82
CA LYS A 304 -4.33 10.71 -9.35
C LYS A 304 -3.87 9.62 -8.36
N ILE A 305 -4.81 8.83 -7.89
CA ILE A 305 -4.56 7.67 -7.02
C ILE A 305 -4.49 6.41 -7.88
N THR A 306 -3.38 5.69 -7.79
CA THR A 306 -3.15 4.43 -8.51
C THR A 306 -4.00 3.30 -7.94
N ARG A 307 -4.09 3.20 -6.61
CA ARG A 307 -4.83 2.11 -5.96
C ARG A 307 -5.50 2.52 -4.66
N ARG A 308 -6.69 1.96 -4.42
CA ARG A 308 -7.46 2.17 -3.19
C ARG A 308 -7.65 0.86 -2.46
N PHE A 309 -7.50 0.89 -1.14
CA PHE A 309 -7.75 -0.24 -0.25
C PHE A 309 -8.83 0.15 0.76
N ASN A 310 -9.79 -0.74 0.98
CA ASN A 310 -10.88 -0.52 1.92
C ASN A 310 -10.96 -1.69 2.91
N PHE A 311 -10.63 -1.43 4.16
CA PHE A 311 -10.59 -2.42 5.23
C PHE A 311 -11.93 -2.39 5.96
N LYS A 312 -12.70 -3.47 5.87
CA LYS A 312 -14.09 -3.52 6.36
C LYS A 312 -14.24 -4.17 7.73
N GLU A 313 -13.20 -4.83 8.22
CA GLU A 313 -13.25 -5.68 9.41
C GLU A 313 -12.30 -5.11 10.48
N GLU A 314 -12.82 -4.92 11.70
CA GLU A 314 -12.00 -4.54 12.85
C GLU A 314 -11.23 -5.75 13.37
N ILE A 315 -10.05 -5.49 13.93
CA ILE A 315 -9.25 -6.48 14.62
C ILE A 315 -9.62 -6.40 16.11
N GLU A 316 -10.36 -7.41 16.62
CA GLU A 316 -10.56 -7.52 18.06
C GLU A 316 -9.23 -7.85 18.76
N VAL A 317 -8.76 -6.94 19.61
CA VAL A 317 -7.67 -7.20 20.56
C VAL A 317 -8.26 -7.87 21.80
N LYS A 318 -8.26 -9.21 21.85
CA LYS A 318 -8.71 -9.91 23.06
C LYS A 318 -7.67 -9.77 24.18
N LYS A 319 -7.98 -8.95 25.19
CA LYS A 319 -7.31 -9.00 26.50
C LYS A 319 -7.55 -10.37 27.13
N ASN A 320 -6.46 -10.99 27.58
CA ASN A 320 -6.38 -12.31 28.21
C ASN A 320 -7.65 -12.77 28.95
N LYS A 321 -8.27 -13.82 28.43
CA LYS A 321 -8.86 -14.90 29.21
C LYS A 321 -8.45 -16.19 28.53
N ASN A 322 -7.97 -17.16 29.30
CA ASN A 322 -7.54 -18.49 28.87
C ASN A 322 -8.38 -19.04 27.70
N ILE A 323 -7.87 -18.89 26.48
CA ILE A 323 -8.41 -19.55 25.30
C ILE A 323 -7.43 -20.67 25.01
N LYS A 324 -7.91 -21.92 25.15
CA LYS A 324 -7.22 -23.10 24.65
C LYS A 324 -6.73 -22.81 23.23
N GLN A 325 -5.42 -22.94 23.01
CA GLN A 325 -4.78 -22.81 21.70
C GLN A 325 -5.65 -23.49 20.63
N SER A 326 -6.28 -22.67 19.78
CA SER A 326 -6.81 -23.14 18.51
C SER A 326 -5.84 -22.61 17.46
N LYS A 327 -4.96 -23.49 16.97
CA LYS A 327 -4.04 -23.25 15.86
C LYS A 327 -4.77 -22.49 14.75
N ILE A 328 -4.38 -21.24 14.47
CA ILE A 328 -4.80 -20.55 13.23
C ILE A 328 -3.99 -21.19 12.11
N ASN A 329 -4.67 -21.81 11.15
CA ASN A 329 -4.03 -22.55 10.07
C ASN A 329 -3.63 -21.56 8.96
N LEU A 330 -2.39 -21.07 8.99
CA LEU A 330 -1.75 -20.21 7.97
C LEU A 330 -1.41 -20.96 6.68
N MET A 331 -1.82 -22.22 6.63
CA MET A 331 -1.48 -23.14 5.58
C MET A 331 -2.51 -23.05 4.45
N GLU A 332 -2.05 -22.73 3.25
CA GLU A 332 -2.84 -22.94 2.05
C GLU A 332 -2.99 -24.44 1.83
N ARG A 333 -4.22 -24.95 1.86
CA ARG A 333 -4.53 -26.34 1.56
C ARG A 333 -4.69 -26.51 0.06
N PHE A 334 -3.95 -27.47 -0.46
CA PHE A 334 -4.01 -27.89 -1.83
C PHE A 334 -4.25 -29.38 -1.90
N GLU A 335 -4.80 -29.80 -3.03
CA GLU A 335 -4.89 -31.19 -3.42
C GLU A 335 -4.13 -31.35 -4.72
N PHE A 336 -3.11 -32.20 -4.72
CA PHE A 336 -2.43 -32.64 -5.94
C PHE A 336 -3.04 -33.96 -6.40
N VAL A 337 -3.68 -33.93 -7.55
CA VAL A 337 -4.27 -35.08 -8.22
C VAL A 337 -3.30 -35.57 -9.29
N ASP A 338 -2.67 -36.71 -9.08
CA ASP A 338 -1.87 -37.42 -10.07
C ASP A 338 -2.79 -38.03 -11.13
N ILE A 339 -2.75 -37.46 -12.34
CA ILE A 339 -3.64 -37.84 -13.45
C ILE A 339 -3.37 -39.29 -13.88
N LYS A 340 -2.10 -39.72 -13.89
CA LYS A 340 -1.70 -41.01 -14.46
C LYS A 340 -1.94 -42.15 -13.48
N HIS A 341 -1.74 -41.91 -12.19
CA HIS A 341 -1.83 -42.93 -11.15
C HIS A 341 -3.09 -42.85 -10.30
N ARG A 342 -3.95 -41.86 -10.53
CA ARG A 342 -5.19 -41.60 -9.76
C ARG A 342 -4.93 -41.56 -8.25
N LYS A 343 -3.81 -40.96 -7.88
CA LYS A 343 -3.44 -40.70 -6.49
C LYS A 343 -3.73 -39.25 -6.17
N GLU A 344 -4.24 -39.01 -4.98
CA GLU A 344 -4.55 -37.68 -4.47
C GLU A 344 -3.69 -37.45 -3.24
N PHE A 345 -2.99 -36.33 -3.22
CA PHE A 345 -2.16 -35.91 -2.11
C PHE A 345 -2.70 -34.59 -1.61
N GLU A 346 -3.22 -34.58 -0.40
CA GLU A 346 -3.47 -33.33 0.28
C GLU A 346 -2.14 -32.78 0.78
N PHE A 347 -1.87 -31.52 0.49
CA PHE A 347 -0.70 -30.86 1.02
C PHE A 347 -1.03 -29.44 1.42
N MET A 348 -0.21 -28.94 2.31
CA MET A 348 -0.37 -27.68 2.99
C MET A 348 0.95 -26.95 2.82
N ARG A 349 0.89 -25.69 2.43
CA ARG A 349 2.08 -24.84 2.42
C ARG A 349 1.87 -23.57 3.21
N ASP A 350 2.92 -23.10 3.87
CA ASP A 350 2.89 -21.80 4.50
C ASP A 350 2.82 -20.71 3.41
N TYR A 351 1.89 -19.77 3.56
CA TYR A 351 1.75 -18.63 2.66
C TYR A 351 2.99 -17.73 2.64
N ALA A 352 3.69 -17.61 3.77
CA ALA A 352 4.90 -16.79 3.93
C ALA A 352 6.18 -17.54 3.55
N ASN A 353 6.20 -18.86 3.72
CA ASN A 353 7.32 -19.72 3.34
C ASN A 353 6.86 -20.80 2.35
N ILE A 354 6.84 -20.44 1.06
CA ILE A 354 6.27 -21.28 0.00
C ILE A 354 7.01 -22.61 -0.22
N ASP A 355 8.19 -22.79 0.37
CA ASP A 355 8.97 -24.03 0.43
C ASP A 355 8.79 -24.84 1.73
N ASP A 356 8.00 -24.38 2.70
CA ASP A 356 7.55 -25.20 3.82
C ASP A 356 6.30 -25.98 3.40
N ILE A 357 6.49 -27.25 3.01
CA ILE A 357 5.43 -28.15 2.52
C ILE A 357 5.17 -29.27 3.54
N ILE A 358 3.91 -29.41 3.94
CA ILE A 358 3.40 -30.53 4.74
C ILE A 358 2.48 -31.35 3.85
N VAL A 359 2.75 -32.64 3.68
CA VAL A 359 1.87 -33.56 2.95
C VAL A 359 1.09 -34.40 3.94
N MET A 360 -0.22 -34.53 3.73
CA MET A 360 -1.07 -35.43 4.50
C MET A 360 -1.08 -36.80 3.82
N ASN A 361 -0.53 -37.82 4.47
CA ASN A 361 -0.46 -39.18 3.95
C ASN A 361 -1.13 -40.15 4.93
N GLY A 362 -2.30 -40.69 4.59
CA GLY A 362 -3.00 -41.65 5.45
C GLY A 362 -3.42 -41.12 6.84
N GLY A 363 -3.46 -39.80 7.03
CA GLY A 363 -3.75 -39.14 8.31
C GLY A 363 -2.51 -38.66 9.08
N GLU A 364 -1.30 -38.95 8.58
CA GLU A 364 -0.03 -38.47 9.13
C GLU A 364 0.46 -37.22 8.39
N GLU A 365 1.06 -36.28 9.12
CA GLU A 365 1.67 -35.05 8.59
C GLU A 365 3.15 -35.33 8.29
N GLU A 366 3.54 -35.29 7.01
CA GLU A 366 4.94 -35.43 6.56
C GLU A 366 5.50 -34.06 6.16
N GLU A 367 6.51 -33.58 6.87
CA GLU A 367 7.27 -32.38 6.52
C GLU A 367 8.43 -32.72 5.57
N TYR A 368 8.66 -31.88 4.55
CA TYR A 368 9.73 -32.08 3.57
C TYR A 368 10.82 -31.02 3.72
N ALA A 369 12.07 -31.44 3.80
CA ALA A 369 13.20 -30.52 3.76
C ALA A 369 13.33 -29.88 2.36
N ARG A 370 13.92 -28.69 2.28
CA ARG A 370 14.07 -27.95 1.01
C ARG A 370 14.82 -28.75 -0.06
N GLU A 371 15.77 -29.59 0.35
CA GLU A 371 16.53 -30.48 -0.53
C GLU A 371 15.69 -31.62 -1.12
N GLU A 372 14.54 -31.93 -0.52
CA GLU A 372 13.59 -32.96 -0.97
C GLU A 372 12.49 -32.37 -1.85
N LEU A 373 12.40 -31.04 -1.90
CA LEU A 373 11.46 -30.30 -2.70
C LEU A 373 12.05 -29.86 -4.04
N ARG A 374 11.17 -29.67 -5.00
CA ARG A 374 11.51 -29.15 -6.32
C ARG A 374 10.77 -27.86 -6.58
N ASP A 375 11.49 -26.82 -6.97
CA ASP A 375 10.89 -25.57 -7.41
C ASP A 375 10.46 -25.67 -8.87
N ILE A 376 9.18 -25.41 -9.12
CA ILE A 376 8.57 -25.55 -10.43
C ILE A 376 8.01 -24.20 -10.84
N PRO A 377 8.48 -23.60 -11.95
CA PRO A 377 8.02 -22.29 -12.39
C PRO A 377 6.54 -22.33 -12.80
N VAL A 378 5.82 -21.27 -12.47
CA VAL A 378 4.42 -21.06 -12.83
C VAL A 378 4.34 -20.00 -13.92
N TYR A 379 3.67 -20.31 -15.02
CA TYR A 379 3.43 -19.40 -16.13
C TYR A 379 1.94 -19.06 -16.24
N SER A 380 1.66 -17.81 -16.61
CA SER A 380 0.31 -17.36 -16.95
C SER A 380 -0.09 -17.79 -18.36
N ASN A 381 -1.40 -17.98 -18.52
CA ASN A 381 -2.12 -18.07 -19.79
C ASN A 381 -1.97 -19.37 -20.58
N ILE A 382 -2.81 -20.35 -20.22
CA ILE A 382 -3.34 -21.33 -21.16
C ILE A 382 -4.85 -21.19 -21.26
N ALA A 383 -5.36 -21.12 -22.48
CA ALA A 383 -6.79 -21.12 -22.73
C ALA A 383 -7.34 -22.56 -22.71
N ALA A 384 -8.28 -22.82 -21.80
CA ALA A 384 -9.23 -23.91 -21.86
C ALA A 384 -10.44 -23.43 -22.70
N GLY A 385 -10.19 -23.24 -23.99
CA GLY A 385 -11.11 -22.66 -24.97
C GLY A 385 -10.38 -22.31 -26.28
N GLN A 386 -10.72 -21.18 -26.90
CA GLN A 386 -10.01 -20.63 -28.07
C GLN A 386 -8.57 -20.18 -27.72
N PRO A 387 -7.60 -20.37 -28.62
CA PRO A 387 -6.25 -19.77 -28.58
C PRO A 387 -6.16 -18.37 -27.94
N ILE A 388 -5.38 -18.22 -26.87
CA ILE A 388 -5.00 -16.90 -26.31
C ILE A 388 -3.47 -16.79 -26.36
N MET A 389 -2.97 -15.63 -26.80
CA MET A 389 -1.55 -15.29 -26.91
C MET A 389 -0.74 -15.67 -25.65
N ILE A 390 0.41 -16.32 -25.86
CA ILE A 390 1.34 -16.72 -24.80
C ILE A 390 2.05 -15.48 -24.24
N SER A 391 2.03 -15.30 -22.92
CA SER A 391 2.96 -14.40 -22.21
C SER A 391 4.04 -15.24 -21.57
N SER A 392 5.30 -15.04 -21.95
CA SER A 392 6.47 -15.72 -21.37
C SER A 392 6.84 -15.25 -19.95
N GLU A 393 5.96 -14.49 -19.29
CA GLU A 393 6.21 -13.96 -17.95
C GLU A 393 5.97 -15.04 -16.89
N GLN A 394 7.02 -15.35 -16.12
CA GLN A 394 6.92 -16.22 -14.95
C GLN A 394 6.10 -15.51 -13.84
N GLU A 395 4.96 -16.07 -13.45
CA GLU A 395 4.11 -15.51 -12.39
C GLU A 395 4.61 -15.86 -10.98
N GLY A 396 5.29 -17.00 -10.84
CA GLY A 396 5.77 -17.50 -9.55
C GLY A 396 6.42 -18.88 -9.62
N LYS A 397 6.45 -19.57 -8.48
CA LYS A 397 6.94 -20.95 -8.34
C LYS A 397 6.05 -21.73 -7.36
N PHE A 398 5.97 -23.05 -7.54
CA PHE A 398 5.50 -24.00 -6.54
C PHE A 398 6.66 -24.88 -6.07
N TYR A 399 6.64 -25.30 -4.81
CA TYR A 399 7.53 -26.33 -4.28
C TYR A 399 6.72 -27.59 -4.07
N LEU A 400 7.18 -28.71 -4.65
CA LEU A 400 6.50 -30.00 -4.58
C LEU A 400 7.53 -31.11 -4.30
N PRO A 401 7.17 -32.17 -3.55
CA PRO A 401 8.08 -33.27 -3.26
C PRO A 401 8.67 -33.92 -4.51
N LYS A 402 9.99 -34.10 -4.54
CA LYS A 402 10.70 -34.67 -5.71
C LYS A 402 10.16 -36.04 -6.13
N TYR A 403 9.72 -36.86 -5.18
CA TYR A 403 9.24 -38.21 -5.46
C TYR A 403 7.90 -38.23 -6.23
N TRP A 404 7.08 -37.16 -6.15
CA TRP A 404 5.87 -37.01 -6.98
C TRP A 404 6.20 -37.00 -8.48
N PHE A 405 7.44 -36.64 -8.82
CA PHE A 405 7.93 -36.55 -10.19
C PHE A 405 8.72 -37.78 -10.65
N LYS A 406 8.95 -38.78 -9.79
CA LYS A 406 9.65 -40.06 -10.12
C LYS A 406 10.90 -39.90 -11.01
N GLY A 407 11.75 -38.90 -10.72
CA GLY A 407 13.01 -38.67 -11.45
C GLY A 407 12.90 -37.87 -12.76
N GLN A 408 11.71 -37.37 -13.12
CA GLN A 408 11.53 -36.49 -14.28
C GLN A 408 12.22 -35.14 -14.04
N LYS A 409 13.04 -34.65 -14.99
CA LYS A 409 13.98 -33.53 -14.75
C LYS A 409 13.50 -32.14 -15.16
N GLU A 410 12.48 -32.01 -16.00
CA GLU A 410 11.95 -30.70 -16.45
C GLU A 410 10.42 -30.64 -16.37
N CYS A 411 9.91 -29.79 -15.47
CA CYS A 411 8.47 -29.57 -15.25
C CYS A 411 8.18 -28.07 -15.15
N PHE A 412 6.97 -27.68 -15.50
CA PHE A 412 6.44 -26.33 -15.32
C PHE A 412 4.95 -26.38 -15.01
N ILE A 413 4.40 -25.30 -14.45
CA ILE A 413 2.99 -25.21 -14.07
C ILE A 413 2.30 -24.16 -14.90
N LEU A 414 1.09 -24.48 -15.32
CA LEU A 414 0.24 -23.59 -16.11
C LEU A 414 -1.06 -23.37 -15.36
N LYS A 415 -1.45 -22.10 -15.22
CA LYS A 415 -2.75 -21.75 -14.64
C LYS A 415 -3.84 -21.84 -15.69
N VAL A 416 -4.84 -22.67 -15.42
CA VAL A 416 -5.96 -22.95 -16.34
C VAL A 416 -6.88 -21.75 -16.42
N LYS A 417 -7.24 -21.33 -17.64
CA LYS A 417 -8.21 -20.27 -17.91
C LYS A 417 -9.29 -20.77 -18.87
N GLY A 418 -10.49 -21.02 -18.38
CA GLY A 418 -11.63 -21.57 -19.14
C GLY A 418 -12.08 -22.94 -18.62
N ASP A 419 -13.13 -23.50 -19.21
CA ASP A 419 -13.80 -24.73 -18.74
C ASP A 419 -13.72 -25.90 -19.74
N SER A 420 -12.91 -25.82 -20.81
CA SER A 420 -12.86 -26.88 -21.83
C SER A 420 -12.39 -28.25 -21.34
N MET A 421 -11.82 -28.33 -20.12
CA MET A 421 -11.29 -29.57 -19.55
C MET A 421 -12.06 -30.05 -18.30
N ILE A 422 -13.27 -29.54 -18.08
CA ILE A 422 -14.05 -29.77 -16.86
C ILE A 422 -14.35 -31.25 -16.60
N ASN A 423 -14.64 -32.05 -17.64
CA ASN A 423 -14.92 -33.48 -17.52
C ASN A 423 -13.66 -34.31 -17.23
N ALA A 424 -12.47 -33.74 -17.43
CA ALA A 424 -11.20 -34.32 -16.97
C ALA A 424 -10.86 -33.89 -15.52
N ASN A 425 -11.83 -33.32 -14.80
CA ASN A 425 -11.64 -32.76 -13.46
C ASN A 425 -10.59 -31.64 -13.43
N ILE A 426 -10.48 -30.84 -14.51
CA ILE A 426 -9.61 -29.67 -14.58
C ILE A 426 -10.48 -28.42 -14.75
N ASN A 427 -10.54 -27.61 -13.70
CA ASN A 427 -11.41 -26.43 -13.63
C ASN A 427 -10.67 -25.13 -13.94
N ASN A 428 -11.43 -24.11 -14.29
CA ASN A 428 -10.91 -22.76 -14.42
C ASN A 428 -10.27 -22.29 -13.10
N GLY A 429 -9.00 -21.90 -13.15
CA GLY A 429 -8.22 -21.45 -12.00
C GLY A 429 -7.33 -22.52 -11.37
N ASP A 430 -7.48 -23.79 -11.76
CA ASP A 430 -6.58 -24.88 -11.33
C ASP A 430 -5.17 -24.67 -11.90
N TYR A 431 -4.18 -25.30 -11.26
CA TYR A 431 -2.80 -25.32 -11.75
C TYR A 431 -2.49 -26.71 -12.29
N VAL A 432 -2.04 -26.81 -13.54
CA VAL A 432 -1.70 -28.10 -14.16
C VAL A 432 -0.19 -28.22 -14.24
N VAL A 433 0.34 -29.30 -13.67
CA VAL A 433 1.78 -29.62 -13.68
C VAL A 433 2.10 -30.36 -14.97
N ILE A 434 2.90 -29.74 -15.83
CA ILE A 434 3.32 -30.28 -17.12
C ILE A 434 4.76 -30.79 -17.03
N ARG A 435 4.97 -32.04 -17.45
CA ARG A 435 6.29 -32.57 -17.77
C ARG A 435 6.67 -32.08 -19.15
N LYS A 436 7.77 -31.33 -19.24
CA LYS A 436 8.25 -30.81 -20.51
C LYS A 436 8.81 -31.95 -21.36
N GLN A 437 8.18 -32.17 -22.52
CA GLN A 437 8.57 -33.17 -23.50
C GLN A 437 7.87 -32.89 -24.83
N SER A 438 8.48 -33.29 -25.93
CA SER A 438 7.94 -33.09 -27.29
C SER A 438 7.08 -34.25 -27.81
N ILE A 439 7.00 -35.35 -27.05
CA ILE A 439 6.28 -36.58 -27.44
C ILE A 439 5.20 -36.86 -26.40
N ALA A 440 4.02 -37.32 -26.83
CA ALA A 440 2.93 -37.71 -25.94
C ALA A 440 2.25 -38.99 -26.47
N GLU A 441 1.65 -39.76 -25.58
CA GLU A 441 0.93 -40.99 -25.92
C GLU A 441 -0.54 -40.69 -26.27
N ASN A 442 -1.19 -41.61 -26.98
CA ASN A 442 -2.63 -41.50 -27.25
C ASN A 442 -3.41 -41.42 -25.93
N LYS A 443 -4.35 -40.49 -25.85
CA LYS A 443 -5.17 -40.14 -24.68
C LYS A 443 -4.46 -39.36 -23.58
N ASP A 444 -3.20 -38.97 -23.75
CA ASP A 444 -2.54 -38.06 -22.81
C ASP A 444 -3.22 -36.68 -22.81
N ILE A 445 -3.23 -36.01 -21.66
CA ILE A 445 -3.57 -34.59 -21.58
C ILE A 445 -2.30 -33.81 -21.87
N VAL A 446 -2.31 -33.02 -22.95
CA VAL A 446 -1.15 -32.32 -23.48
C VAL A 446 -1.33 -30.81 -23.39
N ALA A 447 -0.26 -30.12 -23.02
CA ALA A 447 -0.10 -28.69 -23.25
C ALA A 447 0.51 -28.52 -24.64
N VAL A 448 -0.19 -27.81 -25.51
CA VAL A 448 0.15 -27.66 -26.92
C VAL A 448 0.19 -26.19 -27.28
N GLU A 449 1.24 -25.79 -27.98
CA GLU A 449 1.28 -24.53 -28.69
C GLU A 449 0.70 -24.72 -30.09
N LEU A 450 -0.34 -23.94 -30.40
CA LEU A 450 -1.03 -23.88 -31.68
C LEU A 450 -1.20 -22.41 -32.05
N ASP A 451 -0.70 -22.00 -33.21
CA ASP A 451 -0.76 -20.62 -33.74
C ASP A 451 -0.27 -19.55 -32.75
N GLY A 452 0.82 -19.84 -32.02
CA GLY A 452 1.42 -18.93 -31.02
C GLY A 452 0.62 -18.80 -29.70
N SER A 453 -0.35 -19.70 -29.49
CA SER A 453 -1.17 -19.80 -28.28
C SER A 453 -1.00 -21.15 -27.59
N ALA A 454 -0.98 -21.19 -26.26
CA ALA A 454 -0.93 -22.44 -25.52
C ALA A 454 -2.34 -22.90 -25.10
N THR A 455 -2.68 -24.16 -25.38
CA THR A 455 -3.95 -24.80 -24.99
C THR A 455 -3.71 -26.13 -24.25
N LEU A 456 -4.68 -26.54 -23.43
CA LEU A 456 -4.69 -27.85 -22.78
C LEU A 456 -5.82 -28.70 -23.38
N LYS A 457 -5.49 -29.89 -23.89
CA LYS A 457 -6.42 -30.81 -24.55
C LYS A 457 -6.02 -32.27 -24.35
N ARG A 458 -6.93 -33.19 -24.57
CA ARG A 458 -6.61 -34.62 -24.66
C ARG A 458 -6.17 -34.95 -26.08
N LEU A 459 -4.98 -35.52 -26.23
CA LEU A 459 -4.47 -36.00 -27.50
C LEU A 459 -5.19 -37.29 -27.89
N TYR A 460 -5.72 -37.34 -29.11
CA TYR A 460 -6.28 -38.55 -29.69
C TYR A 460 -5.55 -38.87 -30.99
N ILE A 461 -4.94 -40.05 -31.05
CA ILE A 461 -4.22 -40.56 -32.21
C ILE A 461 -4.91 -41.85 -32.65
N ASP A 462 -5.34 -41.88 -33.91
CA ASP A 462 -5.82 -43.08 -34.61
C ASP A 462 -5.04 -43.24 -35.92
N LYS A 463 -5.13 -44.39 -36.58
CA LYS A 463 -4.35 -44.75 -37.79
C LYS A 463 -4.47 -43.75 -38.94
N GLN A 464 -5.48 -42.87 -38.93
CA GLN A 464 -5.78 -41.94 -40.02
C GLN A 464 -5.82 -40.46 -39.59
N ARG A 465 -5.72 -40.14 -38.29
CA ARG A 465 -5.99 -38.77 -37.81
C ARG A 465 -5.46 -38.50 -36.41
N VAL A 466 -5.01 -37.26 -36.19
CA VAL A 466 -4.62 -36.71 -34.90
C VAL A 466 -5.60 -35.61 -34.51
N GLN A 467 -6.11 -35.65 -33.29
CA GLN A 467 -7.09 -34.68 -32.79
C GLN A 467 -6.72 -34.21 -31.38
N LEU A 468 -7.02 -32.95 -31.08
CA LEU A 468 -7.02 -32.39 -29.73
C LEU A 468 -8.47 -32.30 -29.24
N LEU A 469 -8.83 -33.18 -28.32
CA LEU A 469 -10.18 -33.28 -27.77
C LEU A 469 -10.33 -32.39 -26.53
N PRO A 470 -11.36 -31.54 -26.47
CA PRO A 470 -11.78 -30.95 -25.21
C PRO A 470 -12.44 -32.02 -24.34
N GLU A 471 -12.39 -31.81 -23.04
CA GLU A 471 -13.11 -32.58 -22.03
C GLU A 471 -14.29 -31.76 -21.52
N ASN A 472 -15.11 -31.28 -22.47
CA ASN A 472 -16.33 -30.52 -22.24
C ASN A 472 -17.16 -30.51 -23.53
N ASN A 473 -18.41 -30.96 -23.44
CA ASN A 473 -19.32 -31.11 -24.59
C ASN A 473 -19.67 -29.78 -25.30
N LYS A 474 -19.36 -28.63 -24.70
CA LYS A 474 -19.57 -27.30 -25.31
C LYS A 474 -18.54 -26.97 -26.41
N TYR A 475 -17.46 -27.73 -26.50
CA TYR A 475 -16.34 -27.43 -27.40
C TYR A 475 -16.16 -28.58 -28.40
N ASN A 476 -15.78 -28.23 -29.64
CA ASN A 476 -15.53 -29.22 -30.68
C ASN A 476 -14.07 -29.71 -30.65
N PRO A 477 -13.82 -30.96 -31.08
CA PRO A 477 -12.48 -31.45 -31.40
C PRO A 477 -11.74 -30.54 -32.37
N ILE A 478 -10.44 -30.37 -32.16
CA ILE A 478 -9.54 -29.70 -33.12
C ILE A 478 -8.81 -30.80 -33.90
N ASN A 479 -9.04 -30.87 -35.21
CA ASN A 479 -8.31 -31.80 -36.09
C ASN A 479 -6.96 -31.20 -36.42
N ILE A 480 -5.91 -32.02 -36.39
CA ILE A 480 -4.54 -31.63 -36.74
C ILE A 480 -4.20 -32.22 -38.11
N ASN A 481 -3.83 -31.34 -39.04
CA ASN A 481 -3.35 -31.67 -40.37
C ASN A 481 -1.82 -31.47 -40.46
N GLU A 482 -1.20 -31.98 -41.52
CA GLU A 482 0.25 -31.86 -41.73
C GLU A 482 0.74 -30.41 -41.88
N GLU A 483 -0.15 -29.51 -42.32
CA GLU A 483 0.15 -28.08 -42.52
C GLU A 483 0.09 -27.25 -41.23
N ASP A 484 -0.44 -27.81 -40.13
CA ASP A 484 -0.64 -27.07 -38.89
C ASP A 484 0.68 -26.92 -38.11
N CYS A 485 1.02 -25.69 -37.74
CA CYS A 485 2.17 -25.37 -36.88
C CYS A 485 1.85 -25.69 -35.42
N ILE A 486 2.02 -26.95 -35.03
CA ILE A 486 1.75 -27.46 -33.69
C ILE A 486 3.02 -27.91 -32.97
N SER A 487 3.16 -27.55 -31.70
CA SER A 487 4.26 -28.00 -30.84
C SER A 487 3.73 -28.52 -29.51
N ILE A 488 4.10 -29.76 -29.14
CA ILE A 488 3.81 -30.30 -27.82
C ILE A 488 4.81 -29.69 -26.84
N LEU A 489 4.30 -28.88 -25.92
CA LEU A 489 5.09 -28.28 -24.84
C LEU A 489 5.34 -29.29 -23.71
N GLY A 490 4.38 -30.20 -23.52
CA GLY A 490 4.52 -31.29 -22.57
C GLY A 490 3.23 -32.04 -22.26
N VAL A 491 3.35 -33.02 -21.36
CA VAL A 491 2.24 -33.88 -20.90
C VAL A 491 1.89 -33.55 -19.45
N ALA A 492 0.60 -33.45 -19.15
CA ALA A 492 0.11 -33.22 -17.80
C ALA A 492 0.37 -34.43 -16.89
N LEU A 493 1.10 -34.18 -15.80
CA LEU A 493 1.37 -35.15 -14.74
C LEU A 493 0.27 -35.12 -13.67
N GLY A 494 -0.20 -33.93 -13.33
CA GLY A 494 -1.18 -33.76 -12.27
C GLY A 494 -1.81 -32.38 -12.22
N VAL A 495 -2.80 -32.24 -11.36
CA VAL A 495 -3.58 -31.01 -11.16
C VAL A 495 -3.47 -30.61 -9.70
N ILE A 496 -3.10 -29.37 -9.43
CA ILE A 496 -3.12 -28.77 -8.10
C ILE A 496 -4.38 -27.92 -7.99
N LYS A 497 -5.21 -28.27 -7.01
CA LYS A 497 -6.48 -27.61 -6.71
C LYS A 497 -6.39 -26.92 -5.37
N PHE A 498 -6.97 -25.73 -5.29
CA PHE A 498 -7.12 -25.03 -4.01
C PHE A 498 -8.30 -25.63 -3.24
N LYS A 499 -8.09 -26.00 -1.96
CA LYS A 499 -9.08 -26.70 -1.13
C LYS A 499 -9.71 -25.80 -0.07
#